data_AF-A0A6A5KCX9-F1
#
_entry.id   AF-A0A6A5KCX9-F1
#
_cell.length_a   1.000
_cell.length_b   1.000
_cell.length_c   1.000
_cell.angle_alpha   90.00
_cell.angle_beta   90.00
_cell.angle_gamma   90.00
#
_symmetry.space_group_name_H-M   'P 1'
#
loop_
_entity.id
_entity.type
_entity.pdbx_description
1 polymer ?
#
loop_
_entity_poly.entity_id
_entity_poly.type
_entity_poly.pdbx_seq_one_letter_code
_entity_poly.pdbx_strand_id
1 'polypeptide(L)' 'LAYDHFTTAPDHCPICIEHTAGPTTEISCKHVFHTACLSAWLRELSSNSQAGTCPLCRNILFSS' A
#
# COMPACT_ATOMS: atom_id res chain seq x y z
N LEU A 1 -7.21 -32.41 1.32
CA LEU A 1 -7.33 -31.10 0.64
C LEU A 1 -6.58 -30.09 1.49
N ALA A 2 -5.25 -30.09 1.39
CA ALA A 2 -4.40 -29.10 2.02
C ALA A 2 -4.03 -28.12 0.90
N TYR A 3 -4.70 -26.98 0.86
CA TYR A 3 -4.19 -25.82 0.14
C TYR A 3 -3.68 -24.90 1.23
N ASP A 4 -2.38 -24.75 1.20
CA ASP A 4 -1.51 -24.17 2.20
C ASP A 4 -2.02 -22.79 2.64
N HIS A 5 -2.10 -22.60 3.95
CA HIS A 5 -2.11 -21.29 4.58
C HIS A 5 -0.71 -20.68 4.38
N PHE A 6 -0.39 -20.32 3.14
CA PHE A 6 0.84 -19.61 2.84
C PHE A 6 0.61 -18.17 3.28
N THR A 7 1.16 -17.83 4.45
CA THR A 7 1.42 -16.44 4.85
C THR A 7 2.48 -15.88 3.89
N THR A 8 2.04 -15.67 2.65
CA THR A 8 2.60 -14.82 1.60
C THR A 8 2.63 -13.38 2.04
N ALA A 9 3.75 -12.71 2.27
CA ALA A 9 3.71 -11.26 2.07
C ALA A 9 3.05 -11.00 0.70
N PRO A 10 2.14 -10.02 0.55
CA PRO A 10 1.42 -9.85 -0.71
C PRO A 10 2.44 -9.66 -1.84
N ASP A 11 2.54 -10.66 -2.72
CA ASP A 11 3.46 -10.64 -3.87
C ASP A 11 3.03 -9.60 -4.92
N HIS A 12 1.86 -8.97 -4.70
CA HIS A 12 1.26 -7.99 -5.59
C HIS A 12 0.98 -6.68 -4.84
N CYS A 13 1.25 -5.56 -5.49
CA CYS A 13 0.87 -4.25 -5.00
C CYS A 13 -0.66 -4.12 -5.07
N PRO A 14 -1.36 -3.89 -3.96
CA PRO A 14 -2.83 -3.83 -3.93
C PRO A 14 -3.42 -2.59 -4.62
N ILE A 15 -2.60 -1.61 -5.02
CA ILE A 15 -3.05 -0.42 -5.74
C ILE A 15 -3.14 -0.69 -7.25
N CYS A 16 -2.11 -1.32 -7.84
CA CYS A 16 -2.06 -1.61 -9.28
C CYS A 16 -2.31 -3.08 -9.62
N ILE A 17 -2.36 -3.97 -8.61
CA ILE A 17 -2.59 -5.42 -8.72
C ILE A 17 -1.45 -6.17 -9.46
N GLU A 18 -0.36 -5.47 -9.77
CA GLU A 18 0.85 -6.05 -10.36
C GLU A 18 1.84 -6.57 -9.32
N HIS A 19 2.72 -7.50 -9.73
CA HIS A 19 3.78 -8.05 -8.90
C HIS A 19 4.66 -6.94 -8.30
N THR A 20 5.12 -7.13 -7.07
CA THR A 20 6.03 -6.22 -6.35
C THR A 20 7.48 -6.30 -6.86
N ALA A 21 7.67 -6.36 -8.18
CA ALA A 21 8.97 -6.38 -8.81
C ALA A 21 9.52 -4.95 -8.94
N GLY A 22 10.23 -4.47 -7.93
CA GLY A 22 10.88 -3.16 -7.96
C GLY A 22 10.90 -2.43 -6.62
N PRO A 23 11.02 -1.08 -6.63
CA PRO A 23 11.05 -0.29 -5.40
C PRO A 23 9.69 -0.31 -4.69
N THR A 24 9.68 -0.91 -3.51
CA THR A 24 8.52 -0.94 -2.62
C THR A 24 8.80 -0.20 -1.32
N THR A 25 7.74 0.32 -0.72
CA THR A 25 7.77 0.99 0.57
C THR A 25 6.82 0.28 1.53
N GLU A 26 7.36 -0.16 2.66
CA GLU A 26 6.56 -0.56 3.82
C GLU A 26 6.21 0.69 4.63
N ILE A 27 4.94 0.82 5.00
CA ILE A 27 4.44 1.93 5.84
C ILE A 27 4.17 1.46 7.27
N SER A 28 3.90 2.39 8.19
CA SER A 28 3.75 2.11 9.63
C SER A 28 2.73 1.02 9.99
N CYS A 29 1.71 0.80 9.15
CA CYS A 29 0.72 -0.27 9.33
C CYS A 29 1.12 -1.61 8.70
N LYS A 30 2.41 -1.81 8.36
CA LYS A 30 3.01 -3.06 7.84
C LYS A 30 2.51 -3.51 6.47
N HIS A 31 1.83 -2.63 5.74
CA HIS A 31 1.45 -2.89 4.36
C HIS A 31 2.54 -2.40 3.41
N VAL A 32 2.76 -3.16 2.33
CA VAL A 32 3.78 -2.88 1.33
C VAL A 32 3.11 -2.51 0.00
N PHE A 33 3.63 -1.47 -0.63
CA PHE A 33 3.16 -0.98 -1.93
C PHE A 33 4.36 -0.59 -2.78
N HIS A 34 4.20 -0.54 -4.10
CA HIS A 34 5.17 0.17 -4.94
C HIS A 34 5.31 1.62 -4.46
N THR A 35 6.54 2.10 -4.35
CA THR A 35 6.81 3.49 -3.95
C THR A 35 6.06 4.47 -4.85
N ALA A 36 6.06 4.22 -6.16
CA ALA A 36 5.33 5.03 -7.14
C ALA A 36 3.81 5.03 -6.91
N CYS A 37 3.22 3.85 -6.67
CA CYS A 37 1.78 3.72 -6.42
C CYS A 37 1.37 4.43 -5.12
N LEU A 38 2.14 4.24 -4.04
CA LEU A 38 1.90 4.90 -2.77
C LEU A 38 2.02 6.42 -2.90
N SER A 39 3.04 6.93 -3.58
CA SER A 39 3.21 8.37 -3.81
C SER A 39 2.07 8.97 -4.65
N ALA A 40 1.59 8.25 -5.67
CA ALA A 40 0.44 8.70 -6.47
C ALA A 40 -0.84 8.79 -5.63
N TRP A 41 -1.12 7.77 -4.82
CA TRP A 41 -2.25 7.73 -3.90
C TRP A 41 -2.22 8.88 -2.89
N LEU A 42 -1.08 9.11 -2.23
CA LEU A 42 -0.91 10.19 -1.27
C LEU A 42 -1.07 11.57 -1.90
N ARG A 43 -0.58 11.74 -3.14
CA ARG A 43 -0.74 13.00 -3.88
C ARG A 43 -2.21 13.28 -4.19
N GLU A 44 -2.98 12.27 -4.58
CA GLU A 44 -4.42 12.42 -4.81
C GLU A 44 -5.17 12.82 -3.54
N LEU A 45 -4.88 12.16 -2.41
CA LEU A 45 -5.48 12.53 -1.12
C LEU A 45 -5.12 13.97 -0.73
N SER A 46 -3.85 14.35 -0.87
CA SER A 46 -3.41 15.72 -0.59
C SER A 46 -4.10 16.74 -1.49
N SER A 47 -4.31 16.44 -2.78
CA SER A 47 -5.06 17.32 -3.70
C SER A 47 -6.54 17.46 -3.33
N ASN A 48 -7.11 16.46 -2.65
CA ASN A 48 -8.46 16.50 -2.11
C ASN A 48 -8.52 17.04 -0.67
N SER A 49 -7.43 17.62 -0.15
CA SER A 49 -7.32 18.10 1.24
C SER A 49 -7.63 17.01 2.28
N GLN A 50 -7.32 15.75 1.95
CA GLN A 50 -7.49 14.60 2.82
C GLN A 50 -6.17 14.19 3.46
N ALA A 51 -6.24 13.63 4.67
CA ALA A 51 -5.08 13.05 5.33
C ALA A 51 -4.50 11.88 4.53
N GLY A 52 -3.17 11.75 4.52
CA GLY A 52 -2.49 10.64 3.88
C GLY A 52 -2.79 9.34 4.62
N THR A 53 -3.59 8.45 4.03
CA THR A 53 -4.04 7.21 4.65
C THR A 53 -3.62 5.98 3.85
N CYS A 54 -3.46 4.84 4.54
CA CYS A 54 -3.18 3.57 3.91
C CYS A 54 -4.34 3.12 2.99
N PRO A 55 -4.09 2.70 1.74
CA PRO A 55 -5.15 2.22 0.84
C PRO A 55 -5.87 0.97 1.33
N LEU A 56 -5.18 0.11 2.11
CA LEU A 56 -5.74 -1.16 2.59
C LEU A 56 -6.56 -1.02 3.87
N CYS A 57 -6.02 -0.34 4.88
CA CYS A 57 -6.61 -0.29 6.21
C CYS A 57 -6.98 1.12 6.68
N ARG A 58 -6.76 2.15 5.84
CA ARG A 58 -7.05 3.56 6.14
C ARG A 58 -6.34 4.13 7.37
N ASN A 59 -5.31 3.44 7.87
CA ASN A 59 -4.49 3.98 8.94
C ASN A 59 -3.78 5.26 8.47
N ILE A 60 -3.77 6.28 9.33
CA ILE A 60 -3.20 7.60 9.03
C ILE A 60 -1.67 7.45 9.01
N LEU A 61 -1.08 7.81 7.87
CA LEU A 61 0.36 7.81 7.67
C LEU A 61 0.95 9.17 8.05
N PHE A 62 0.20 10.22 7.74
CA PHE A 62 0.44 11.58 8.22
C PHE A 62 -0.87 12.38 8.14
N SER A 63 -1.10 13.21 9.14
CA SER A 63 -2.07 14.31 9.07
C SER A 63 -1.25 15.58 8.94
N SER A 64 -1.54 16.38 7.91
CA SER A 64 -1.05 17.76 7.85
C SER A 64 -1.74 18.62 8.90
#